data_AF-A0A660RSP6-F1
#
_entry.id   AF-A0A660RSP6-F1
#
_cell.length_a   1.000
_cell.length_b   1.000
_cell.length_c   1.000
_cell.angle_alpha   90.00
_cell.angle_beta   90.00
_cell.angle_gamma   90.00
#
_symmetry.space_group_name_H-M   'P 1'
#
loop_
_entity.id
_entity.type
_entity.pdbx_description
1 polymer ?
#
loop_
_entity_poly.entity_id
_entity_poly.type
_entity_poly.pdbx_seq_one_letter_code
_entity_poly.pdbx_strand_id
1 'polypeptide(L)'
;MAAMSDKKPSYDELRQRLEQAEATLNALRRGEVDLVIGAGEPLVVRFKSLAEENERLAKQWQATFDAANDAIWVLDRNHRILQSNRTAEQFFGKPRQEMIGRRCWEVVHGTTEPIPECPMLRAKQSLTRESMELPIGECWFEVTVNTILDGEGSYAGAVHIVSDITARKKAEEQVRESEEKYRTLFESAGDTIFLMKYDRFIDCNDTTLEMFACTRDDILNKTPYHKFSPTSNPTGVIPRRRLWRRLKRRSTVNHSFSSGSTVDWMANFFIQKSNSID
;
A
#
# COMPACT_ATOMS: atom_id res chain seq x y z
N MET A 1 -32.48 -66.54 6.79
CA MET A 1 -31.02 -66.81 6.96
C MET A 1 -30.45 -67.08 5.58
N ALA A 2 -29.79 -66.08 4.98
CA ALA A 2 -29.25 -66.17 3.63
C ALA A 2 -27.91 -66.92 3.64
N ALA A 3 -27.81 -67.99 2.84
CA ALA A 3 -26.58 -68.74 2.64
C ALA A 3 -25.58 -67.89 1.87
N MET A 4 -24.44 -67.56 2.48
CA MET A 4 -23.31 -66.97 1.78
C MET A 4 -22.73 -68.03 0.84
N SER A 5 -22.85 -67.77 -0.45
CA SER A 5 -22.27 -68.60 -1.51
C SER A 5 -20.76 -68.36 -1.57
N ASP A 6 -19.98 -69.27 -0.97
CA ASP A 6 -18.53 -69.36 -1.21
C ASP A 6 -18.28 -69.90 -2.63
N LYS A 7 -18.55 -69.08 -3.64
CA LYS A 7 -18.07 -69.34 -5.01
C LYS A 7 -16.55 -69.20 -4.99
N LYS A 8 -15.83 -70.28 -5.35
CA LYS A 8 -14.40 -70.19 -5.62
C LYS A 8 -14.15 -69.08 -6.66
N PRO A 9 -13.19 -68.18 -6.41
CA PRO A 9 -12.90 -67.09 -7.32
C PRO A 9 -12.55 -67.63 -8.71
N SER A 10 -13.00 -66.91 -9.74
CA SER A 10 -12.69 -67.25 -11.12
C SER A 10 -11.19 -67.19 -11.39
N TYR A 11 -10.70 -67.94 -12.37
CA TYR A 11 -9.32 -67.85 -12.82
C TYR A 11 -8.94 -66.41 -13.21
N ASP A 12 -9.85 -65.68 -13.84
CA ASP A 12 -9.63 -64.28 -14.23
C ASP A 12 -9.52 -63.34 -13.02
N GLU A 13 -10.30 -63.58 -11.96
CA GLU A 13 -10.21 -62.81 -10.71
C GLU A 13 -8.88 -63.08 -9.99
N LEU A 14 -8.43 -64.34 -9.96
CA LEU A 14 -7.14 -64.71 -9.38
C LEU A 14 -5.98 -64.10 -10.15
N ARG A 15 -6.06 -64.08 -11.49
CA ARG A 15 -5.07 -63.45 -12.35
C ARG A 15 -4.99 -61.94 -12.12
N GLN A 16 -6.13 -61.26 -12.06
CA GLN A 16 -6.19 -59.82 -11.81
C GLN A 16 -5.62 -59.45 -10.42
N ARG A 17 -5.91 -60.26 -9.39
CA ARG A 17 -5.33 -60.10 -8.05
C ARG A 17 -3.81 -60.29 -8.04
N LEU A 18 -3.30 -61.27 -8.78
CA LEU A 18 -1.87 -61.52 -8.89
C LEU A 18 -1.16 -60.35 -9.58
N GLU A 19 -1.68 -59.87 -10.72
CA GLU A 19 -1.14 -58.72 -11.45
C GLU A 19 -1.11 -57.46 -10.57
N GLN A 20 -2.16 -57.23 -9.78
CA GLN A 20 -2.25 -56.10 -8.86
C GLN A 20 -1.27 -56.22 -7.69
N ALA A 21 -1.07 -57.42 -7.14
CA ALA A 21 -0.08 -57.69 -6.10
C ALA A 21 1.36 -57.49 -6.60
N GLU A 22 1.67 -57.98 -7.81
CA GLU A 22 2.98 -57.80 -8.44
C GLU A 22 3.29 -56.33 -8.73
N ALA A 23 2.31 -55.57 -9.26
CA ALA A 23 2.46 -54.14 -9.49
C ALA A 23 2.75 -53.39 -8.18
N THR A 24 2.05 -53.75 -7.10
CA THR A 24 2.22 -53.16 -5.77
C THR A 24 3.58 -53.48 -5.16
N LEU A 25 4.03 -54.74 -5.27
CA LEU A 25 5.38 -55.15 -4.83
C LEU A 25 6.49 -54.47 -5.63
N ASN A 26 6.29 -54.27 -6.93
CA ASN A 26 7.23 -53.53 -7.77
C ASN A 26 7.29 -52.05 -7.37
N ALA A 27 6.15 -51.44 -7.05
CA ALA A 27 6.09 -50.08 -6.52
C ALA A 27 6.82 -49.95 -5.16
N LEU A 28 6.67 -50.95 -4.27
CA LEU A 28 7.41 -51.02 -3.00
C LEU A 28 8.92 -51.15 -3.23
N ARG A 29 9.35 -52.00 -4.17
CA ARG A 29 10.77 -52.15 -4.56
C ARG A 29 11.37 -50.89 -5.16
N ARG A 30 10.57 -50.11 -5.90
CA ARG A 30 10.96 -48.80 -6.45
C ARG A 30 10.87 -47.66 -5.43
N GLY A 31 10.33 -47.90 -4.23
CA GLY A 31 10.12 -46.88 -3.19
C GLY A 31 8.98 -45.91 -3.47
N GLU A 32 8.07 -46.25 -4.39
CA GLU A 32 6.86 -45.46 -4.71
C GLU A 32 5.75 -45.65 -3.66
N VAL A 33 5.86 -46.72 -2.87
CA VAL A 33 4.97 -47.10 -1.77
C VAL A 33 5.83 -47.53 -0.59
N ASP A 34 5.51 -47.04 0.61
CA ASP A 34 6.32 -47.31 1.81
C ASP A 34 5.80 -48.51 2.61
N LEU A 35 4.49 -48.77 2.58
CA LEU A 35 3.88 -49.88 3.30
C LEU A 35 2.62 -50.38 2.61
N VAL A 36 2.44 -51.69 2.60
CA VAL A 36 1.28 -52.40 2.06
C VAL A 36 0.73 -53.29 3.17
N ILE A 37 -0.51 -53.05 3.60
CA ILE A 37 -1.16 -53.86 4.66
C ILE A 37 -2.40 -54.57 4.08
N GLY A 38 -2.45 -55.90 4.23
CA GLY A 38 -3.62 -56.73 3.91
C GLY A 38 -3.45 -57.68 2.71
N ALA A 39 -4.11 -58.84 2.76
CA ALA A 39 -4.08 -59.88 1.70
C ALA A 39 -5.25 -59.76 0.70
N GLY A 40 -6.22 -58.88 0.94
CA GLY A 40 -7.42 -58.69 0.11
C GLY A 40 -7.38 -57.37 -0.65
N GLU A 41 -7.73 -56.28 0.03
CA GLU A 41 -7.55 -54.91 -0.47
C GLU A 41 -6.34 -54.28 0.21
N PRO A 42 -5.19 -54.19 -0.47
CA PRO A 42 -3.98 -53.63 0.13
C PRO A 42 -4.15 -52.14 0.43
N LEU A 43 -4.03 -51.75 1.70
CA LEU A 43 -3.88 -50.34 2.06
C LEU A 43 -2.45 -49.91 1.73
N VAL A 44 -2.33 -49.01 0.76
CA VAL A 44 -1.07 -48.44 0.27
C VAL A 44 -0.79 -47.15 1.03
N VAL A 45 0.28 -47.11 1.83
CA VAL A 45 0.67 -45.92 2.61
C VAL A 45 1.97 -45.32 2.07
N ARG A 46 1.99 -43.98 1.91
CA ARG A 46 3.14 -43.19 1.44
C ARG A 46 3.60 -42.23 2.56
N PHE A 47 4.48 -42.70 3.43
CA PHE A 47 5.08 -41.89 4.50
C PHE A 47 6.23 -41.01 4.01
N LYS A 48 7.09 -41.54 3.13
CA LYS A 48 8.31 -40.86 2.69
C LYS A 48 7.98 -39.66 1.82
N SER A 49 7.13 -39.85 0.81
CA SER A 49 6.69 -38.76 -0.07
C SER A 49 5.94 -37.65 0.69
N LEU A 50 5.15 -38.00 1.70
CA LEU A 50 4.45 -37.01 2.52
C LEU A 50 5.42 -36.23 3.42
N ALA A 51 6.42 -36.91 4.01
CA ALA A 51 7.44 -36.27 4.83
C ALA A 51 8.32 -35.33 3.99
N GLU A 52 8.77 -35.77 2.82
CA GLU A 52 9.56 -34.96 1.88
C GLU A 52 8.78 -33.71 1.41
N GLU A 53 7.50 -33.87 1.09
CA GLU A 53 6.65 -32.76 0.70
C GLU A 53 6.42 -31.77 1.85
N ASN A 54 6.14 -32.26 3.07
CA ASN A 54 6.01 -31.42 4.25
C ASN A 54 7.31 -30.66 4.55
N GLU A 55 8.48 -31.31 4.41
CA GLU A 55 9.78 -30.66 4.58
C GLU A 55 10.00 -29.59 3.51
N ARG A 56 9.64 -29.87 2.25
CA ARG A 56 9.72 -28.91 1.15
C ARG A 56 8.85 -27.68 1.40
N LEU A 57 7.59 -27.90 1.83
CA LEU A 57 6.65 -26.84 2.16
C LEU A 57 7.14 -26.01 3.37
N ALA A 58 7.65 -26.67 4.41
CA ALA A 58 8.19 -25.98 5.59
C ALA A 58 9.39 -25.10 5.22
N LYS A 59 10.31 -25.61 4.39
CA LYS A 59 11.45 -24.83 3.88
C LYS A 59 11.00 -23.65 3.02
N GLN A 60 10.03 -23.87 2.13
CA GLN A 60 9.49 -22.81 1.27
C GLN A 60 8.79 -21.72 2.08
N TRP A 61 8.00 -22.12 3.08
CA TRP A 61 7.32 -21.20 4.00
C TRP A 61 8.33 -20.35 4.78
N GLN A 62 9.34 -20.99 5.39
CA GLN A 62 10.38 -20.30 6.15
C GLN A 62 11.18 -19.34 5.26
N ALA A 63 11.55 -19.76 4.05
CA ALA A 63 12.27 -18.91 3.10
C ALA A 63 11.45 -17.66 2.70
N THR A 64 10.14 -17.83 2.47
CA THR A 64 9.25 -16.71 2.14
C THR A 64 9.11 -15.75 3.32
N PHE A 65 8.96 -16.31 4.52
CA PHE A 65 8.84 -15.54 5.76
C PHE A 65 10.11 -14.73 6.06
N ASP A 66 11.29 -15.32 5.84
CA ASP A 66 12.60 -14.68 6.05
C ASP A 66 13.00 -13.71 4.93
N ALA A 67 12.38 -13.81 3.76
CA ALA A 67 12.62 -12.87 2.65
C ALA A 67 11.85 -11.56 2.80
N ALA A 68 10.89 -11.47 3.72
CA ALA A 68 10.15 -10.24 3.97
C ALA A 68 11.06 -9.16 4.57
N ASN A 69 10.98 -7.93 4.03
CA ASN A 69 11.75 -6.78 4.54
C ASN A 69 11.21 -6.22 5.85
N ASP A 70 9.99 -6.62 6.24
CA ASP A 70 9.40 -6.22 7.50
C ASP A 70 9.77 -7.21 8.60
N ALA A 71 9.87 -6.72 9.83
CA ALA A 71 10.02 -7.59 10.99
C ALA A 71 8.66 -8.22 11.31
N ILE A 72 8.55 -9.54 11.22
CA ILE A 72 7.29 -10.25 11.38
C ILE A 72 7.38 -11.28 12.51
N TRP A 73 6.40 -11.24 13.40
CA TRP A 73 6.14 -12.26 14.40
C TRP A 73 4.75 -12.87 14.26
N VAL A 74 4.67 -14.18 14.49
CA VAL A 74 3.40 -14.88 14.70
C VAL A 74 3.25 -15.15 16.19
N LEU A 75 2.11 -14.79 16.75
CA LEU A 75 1.80 -14.86 18.17
C LEU A 75 0.71 -15.89 18.46
N ASP A 76 0.76 -16.54 19.63
CA ASP A 76 -0.33 -17.37 20.14
C ASP A 76 -1.45 -16.53 20.80
N ARG A 77 -2.50 -17.21 21.28
CA ARG A 77 -3.63 -16.61 22.02
C ARG A 77 -3.26 -15.85 23.31
N ASN A 78 -2.06 -16.11 23.83
CA ASN A 78 -1.48 -15.50 25.03
C ASN A 78 -0.39 -14.48 24.68
N HIS A 79 -0.29 -14.11 23.39
CA HIS A 79 0.64 -13.14 22.82
C HIS A 79 2.11 -13.55 22.93
N ARG A 80 2.37 -14.85 23.06
CA ARG A 80 3.72 -15.42 23.02
C ARG A 80 4.17 -15.56 21.58
N ILE A 81 5.43 -15.23 21.31
CA ILE A 81 6.03 -15.34 19.99
C ILE A 81 6.20 -16.82 19.63
N LEU A 82 5.47 -17.30 18.63
CA LEU A 82 5.58 -18.65 18.07
C LEU A 82 6.62 -18.71 16.96
N GLN A 83 6.68 -17.67 16.12
CA GLN A 83 7.61 -17.57 15.00
C GLN A 83 8.14 -16.15 14.87
N SER A 84 9.38 -16.04 14.42
CA SER A 84 10.06 -14.78 14.11
C SER A 84 10.87 -14.93 12.84
N ASN A 85 10.73 -13.97 11.92
CA ASN A 85 11.52 -13.97 10.70
C ASN A 85 12.91 -13.36 10.93
N ARG A 86 13.78 -13.56 9.95
CA ARG A 86 15.15 -13.02 9.94
C ARG A 86 15.21 -11.51 10.17
N THR A 87 14.29 -10.75 9.56
CA THR A 87 14.28 -9.29 9.68
C THR A 87 13.92 -8.83 11.08
N ALA A 88 13.03 -9.54 11.78
CA ALA A 88 12.76 -9.26 13.19
C ALA A 88 13.97 -9.51 14.10
N GLU A 89 14.77 -10.55 13.84
CA GLU A 89 16.00 -10.78 14.61
C GLU A 89 16.99 -9.62 14.45
N GLN A 90 17.12 -9.10 13.23
CA GLN A 90 17.97 -7.94 12.92
C GLN A 90 17.43 -6.67 13.59
N PHE A 91 16.12 -6.44 13.50
CA PHE A 91 15.46 -5.26 14.04
C PHE A 91 15.55 -5.19 15.57
N PHE A 92 15.26 -6.30 16.26
CA PHE A 92 15.28 -6.35 17.72
C PHE A 92 16.68 -6.67 18.29
N GLY A 93 17.66 -6.96 17.44
CA GLY A 93 19.02 -7.30 17.84
C GLY A 93 19.11 -8.55 18.73
N LYS A 94 18.17 -9.49 18.56
CA LYS A 94 18.02 -10.69 19.38
C LYS A 94 17.83 -11.90 18.49
N PRO A 95 18.51 -13.03 18.75
CA PRO A 95 18.31 -14.25 17.98
C PRO A 95 16.90 -14.80 18.22
N ARG A 96 16.30 -15.44 17.20
CA ARG A 96 14.94 -15.99 17.31
C ARG A 96 14.75 -16.87 18.53
N GLN A 97 15.74 -17.70 18.88
CA GLN A 97 15.65 -18.65 19.99
C GLN A 97 15.45 -17.96 21.35
N GLU A 98 15.92 -16.73 21.52
CA GLU A 98 15.70 -15.94 22.74
C GLU A 98 14.33 -15.26 22.77
N MET A 99 13.67 -15.10 21.62
CA MET A 99 12.38 -14.43 21.51
C MET A 99 11.21 -15.42 21.54
N ILE A 100 11.37 -16.61 20.96
CA ILE A 100 10.32 -17.64 20.93
C ILE A 100 9.85 -17.97 22.36
N GLY A 101 8.54 -18.02 22.55
CA GLY A 101 7.87 -18.32 23.81
C GLY A 101 7.72 -17.12 24.75
N ARG A 102 8.48 -16.03 24.55
CA ARG A 102 8.30 -14.77 25.30
C ARG A 102 7.09 -14.00 24.79
N ARG A 103 6.50 -13.18 25.64
CA ARG A 103 5.41 -12.28 25.24
C ARG A 103 5.97 -11.11 24.43
N CYS A 104 5.23 -10.68 23.42
CA CYS A 104 5.72 -9.64 22.50
C CYS A 104 6.15 -8.35 23.21
N TRP A 105 5.45 -7.92 24.26
CA TRP A 105 5.80 -6.72 25.02
C TRP A 105 7.07 -6.84 25.86
N GLU A 106 7.47 -8.04 26.27
CA GLU A 106 8.74 -8.26 26.97
C GLU A 106 9.94 -7.99 26.05
N VAL A 107 9.75 -8.15 24.74
CA VAL A 107 10.78 -7.90 23.72
C VAL A 107 10.68 -6.49 23.18
N VAL A 108 9.47 -6.02 22.84
CA VAL A 108 9.25 -4.70 22.21
C VAL A 108 9.37 -3.55 23.21
N HIS A 109 8.82 -3.73 24.42
CA HIS A 109 8.73 -2.67 25.42
C HIS A 109 9.64 -2.91 26.64
N GLY A 110 10.18 -4.13 26.80
CA GLY A 110 10.95 -4.51 27.98
C GLY A 110 10.12 -4.56 29.27
N THR A 111 8.79 -4.59 29.15
CA THR A 111 7.85 -4.59 30.28
C THR A 111 7.37 -6.01 30.58
N THR A 112 6.87 -6.24 31.80
CA THR A 112 6.23 -7.52 32.18
C THR A 112 4.76 -7.58 31.74
N GLU A 113 4.14 -6.42 31.51
CA GLU A 113 2.75 -6.23 31.11
C GLU A 113 2.64 -5.36 29.86
N PRO A 114 1.56 -5.53 29.05
CA PRO A 114 1.37 -4.70 27.86
C PRO A 114 1.13 -3.24 28.24
N ILE A 115 1.63 -2.31 27.42
CA ILE A 115 1.36 -0.88 27.59
C ILE A 115 -0.12 -0.55 27.30
N PRO A 116 -0.71 0.50 27.91
CA PRO A 116 -2.12 0.84 27.71
C PRO A 116 -2.50 1.08 26.24
N GLU A 117 -1.60 1.66 25.45
CA GLU A 117 -1.80 1.98 24.03
C GLU A 117 -1.36 0.87 23.08
N CYS A 118 -1.14 -0.35 23.60
CA CYS A 118 -0.61 -1.46 22.82
C CYS A 118 -1.57 -1.81 21.66
N PRO A 119 -1.12 -1.78 20.40
CA PRO A 119 -1.96 -2.05 19.25
C PRO A 119 -2.47 -3.50 19.26
N MET A 120 -1.74 -4.40 19.93
CA MET A 120 -2.16 -5.78 20.15
C MET A 120 -3.42 -5.88 21.00
N LEU A 121 -3.50 -5.10 22.09
CA LEU A 121 -4.68 -5.12 22.95
C LEU A 121 -5.91 -4.58 22.22
N ARG A 122 -5.73 -3.50 21.43
CA ARG A 122 -6.80 -2.98 20.56
C ARG A 122 -7.24 -4.03 19.55
N ALA A 123 -6.30 -4.69 18.87
CA ALA A 123 -6.59 -5.68 17.85
C ALA A 123 -7.36 -6.88 18.43
N LYS A 124 -6.98 -7.32 19.63
CA LYS A 124 -7.69 -8.40 20.33
C LYS A 124 -9.12 -8.01 20.72
N GLN A 125 -9.38 -6.75 21.02
CA GLN A 125 -10.72 -6.26 21.34
C GLN A 125 -11.57 -6.08 20.07
N SER A 126 -11.00 -5.52 19.01
CA SER A 126 -11.71 -5.25 17.76
C SER A 126 -11.85 -6.50 16.86
N LEU A 127 -10.97 -7.49 17.04
CA LEU A 127 -10.81 -8.65 16.14
C LEU A 127 -10.53 -8.24 14.69
N THR A 128 -9.97 -7.06 14.49
CA THR A 128 -9.60 -6.51 13.19
C THR A 128 -8.13 -6.07 13.17
N ARG A 129 -7.67 -5.64 11.99
CA ARG A 129 -6.35 -5.05 11.83
C ARG A 129 -6.28 -3.72 12.58
N GLU A 130 -5.29 -3.59 13.45
CA GLU A 130 -4.91 -2.34 14.09
C GLU A 130 -3.50 -1.93 13.65
N SER A 131 -3.25 -0.63 13.65
CA SER A 131 -1.92 -0.11 13.34
C SER A 131 -1.59 1.10 14.21
N MET A 132 -0.30 1.40 14.33
CA MET A 132 0.20 2.65 14.87
C MET A 132 1.51 3.02 14.19
N GLU A 133 1.71 4.32 13.96
CA GLU A 133 2.99 4.85 13.50
C GLU A 133 3.71 5.47 14.70
N LEU A 134 5.00 5.18 14.85
CA LEU A 134 5.83 5.80 15.88
C LEU A 134 7.21 6.19 15.34
N PRO A 135 7.75 7.34 15.76
CA PRO A 135 9.13 7.70 15.49
C PRO A 135 10.07 7.03 16.50
N ILE A 136 11.20 6.54 16.01
CA ILE A 136 12.32 6.06 16.85
C ILE A 136 13.60 6.69 16.28
N GLY A 137 14.12 7.70 16.96
CA GLY A 137 15.22 8.51 16.43
C GLY A 137 14.79 9.25 15.16
N GLU A 138 15.56 9.11 14.08
CA GLU A 138 15.24 9.69 12.77
C GLU A 138 14.40 8.76 11.88
N CYS A 139 14.13 7.54 12.34
CA CYS A 139 13.36 6.56 11.60
C CYS A 139 11.90 6.58 12.04
N TRP A 140 11.01 6.23 11.12
CA TRP A 140 9.59 6.04 11.37
C TRP A 140 9.22 4.60 11.14
N PHE A 141 8.46 4.03 12.08
CA PHE A 141 7.99 2.66 12.01
C PHE A 141 6.47 2.61 12.08
N GLU A 142 5.89 1.73 11.26
CA GLU A 142 4.50 1.32 11.38
C GLU A 142 4.45 -0.05 12.05
N VAL A 143 3.74 -0.15 13.17
CA VAL A 143 3.45 -1.41 13.84
C VAL A 143 2.01 -1.80 13.50
N THR A 144 1.86 -2.87 12.74
CA THR A 144 0.55 -3.45 12.40
C THR A 144 0.34 -4.74 13.16
N VAL A 145 -0.88 -4.94 13.66
CA VAL A 145 -1.33 -6.20 14.27
C VAL A 145 -2.54 -6.72 13.52
N ASN A 146 -2.39 -7.89 12.90
CA ASN A 146 -3.48 -8.60 12.25
C ASN A 146 -3.92 -9.78 13.14
N THR A 147 -5.19 -9.85 13.52
CA THR A 147 -5.70 -10.96 14.32
C THR A 147 -5.85 -12.24 13.50
N ILE A 148 -5.46 -13.37 14.09
CA ILE A 148 -5.73 -14.71 13.58
C ILE A 148 -6.93 -15.25 14.37
N LEU A 149 -7.97 -15.66 13.66
CA LEU A 149 -9.18 -16.25 14.25
C LEU A 149 -9.18 -17.76 14.04
N ASP A 150 -9.79 -18.51 14.96
CA ASP A 150 -10.06 -19.94 14.77
C ASP A 150 -11.33 -20.18 13.93
N GLY A 151 -11.69 -21.44 13.72
CA GLY A 151 -12.87 -21.84 12.94
C GLY A 151 -14.21 -21.39 13.53
N GLU A 152 -14.23 -20.94 14.80
CA GLU A 152 -15.41 -20.40 15.48
C GLU A 152 -15.43 -18.86 15.49
N GLY A 153 -14.43 -18.21 14.88
CA GLY A 153 -14.28 -16.76 14.87
C GLY A 153 -13.68 -16.18 16.15
N SER A 154 -13.20 -17.03 17.05
CA SER A 154 -12.56 -16.60 18.30
C SER A 154 -11.08 -16.28 18.09
N TYR A 155 -10.53 -15.42 18.94
CA TYR A 155 -9.12 -15.02 18.88
C TYR A 155 -8.17 -16.20 19.10
N ALA A 156 -7.42 -16.58 18.07
CA ALA A 156 -6.44 -17.67 18.11
C ALA A 156 -4.99 -17.19 18.24
N GLY A 157 -4.72 -15.94 17.86
CA GLY A 157 -3.39 -15.33 17.88
C GLY A 157 -3.34 -14.06 17.04
N ALA A 158 -2.15 -13.62 16.68
CA ALA A 158 -1.97 -12.45 15.82
C ALA A 158 -0.66 -12.50 15.03
N VAL A 159 -0.60 -11.76 13.93
CA VAL A 159 0.63 -11.43 13.23
C VAL A 159 1.01 -10.00 13.58
N HIS A 160 2.17 -9.83 14.21
CA HIS A 160 2.81 -8.53 14.44
C HIS A 160 3.75 -8.22 13.30
N ILE A 161 3.62 -7.06 12.70
CA ILE A 161 4.46 -6.58 11.61
C ILE A 161 5.01 -5.22 12.01
N VAL A 162 6.32 -5.04 11.91
CA VAL A 162 6.98 -3.74 12.07
C VAL A 162 7.65 -3.40 10.74
N SER A 163 7.17 -2.33 10.12
CA SER A 163 7.61 -1.87 8.80
C SER A 163 8.32 -0.53 8.95
N ASP A 164 9.48 -0.38 8.29
CA ASP A 164 10.17 0.92 8.19
C ASP A 164 9.46 1.79 7.14
N ILE A 165 8.84 2.88 7.61
CA ILE A 165 8.11 3.84 6.77
C ILE A 165 8.86 5.18 6.66
N THR A 166 10.15 5.22 7.01
CA THR A 166 10.98 6.43 7.00
C THR A 166 11.02 7.07 5.62
N ALA A 167 11.22 6.26 4.57
CA ALA A 167 11.24 6.75 3.19
C ALA A 167 9.90 7.39 2.81
N ARG A 168 8.78 6.78 3.21
CA ARG A 168 7.44 7.34 2.99
C ARG A 168 7.27 8.67 3.71
N LYS A 169 7.63 8.74 4.99
CA LYS A 169 7.52 9.97 5.79
C LYS A 169 8.38 11.11 5.27
N LYS A 170 9.62 10.82 4.84
CA LYS A 170 10.49 11.83 4.22
C LYS A 170 9.91 12.35 2.90
N ALA A 171 9.29 11.49 2.10
CA ALA A 171 8.62 11.92 0.87
C ALA A 171 7.37 12.77 1.15
N GLU A 172 6.53 12.36 2.11
CA GLU A 172 5.36 13.12 2.57
C GLU A 172 5.78 14.53 3.05
N GLU A 173 6.86 14.60 3.82
CA GLU A 173 7.39 15.86 4.35
C GLU A 173 7.97 16.76 3.26
N GLN A 174 8.75 16.22 2.32
CA GLN A 174 9.28 17.00 1.19
C GLN A 174 8.16 17.60 0.34
N VAL A 175 7.07 16.86 0.11
CA VAL A 175 5.90 17.38 -0.59
C VAL A 175 5.29 18.52 0.22
N ARG A 176 5.05 18.33 1.52
CA ARG A 176 4.49 19.37 2.40
C ARG A 176 5.34 20.64 2.41
N GLU A 177 6.65 20.52 2.59
CA GLU A 177 7.59 21.65 2.57
C GLU A 177 7.58 22.37 1.20
N SER A 178 7.51 21.62 0.10
CA SER A 178 7.46 22.19 -1.24
C SER A 178 6.15 22.94 -1.51
N GLU A 179 5.02 22.42 -1.02
CA GLU A 179 3.72 23.06 -1.12
C GLU A 179 3.64 24.32 -0.26
N GLU A 180 4.17 24.29 0.96
CA GLU A 180 4.26 25.45 1.84
C GLU A 180 5.15 26.53 1.21
N LYS A 181 6.32 26.16 0.72
CA LYS A 181 7.22 27.09 0.03
C LYS A 181 6.58 27.68 -1.23
N TYR A 182 5.92 26.85 -2.05
CA TYR A 182 5.18 27.33 -3.22
C TYR A 182 4.10 28.32 -2.79
N ARG A 183 3.28 27.97 -1.79
CA ARG A 183 2.19 28.82 -1.30
C ARG A 183 2.69 30.14 -0.77
N THR A 184 3.76 30.14 0.04
CA THR A 184 4.37 31.38 0.53
C THR A 184 4.85 32.25 -0.62
N LEU A 185 5.63 31.70 -1.57
CA LEU A 185 6.16 32.47 -2.70
C LEU A 185 5.06 32.98 -3.63
N PHE A 186 4.03 32.17 -3.87
CA PHE A 186 2.91 32.49 -4.73
C PHE A 186 2.05 33.62 -4.13
N GLU A 187 1.69 33.51 -2.85
CA GLU A 187 0.84 34.51 -2.17
C GLU A 187 1.61 35.78 -1.79
N SER A 188 2.90 35.70 -1.47
CA SER A 188 3.69 36.89 -1.09
C SER A 188 4.28 37.65 -2.28
N ALA A 189 4.09 37.17 -3.51
CA ALA A 189 4.59 37.86 -4.69
C ALA A 189 3.82 39.16 -4.89
N GLY A 190 4.52 40.29 -4.98
CA GLY A 190 3.91 41.59 -5.30
C GLY A 190 3.41 41.71 -6.75
N ASP A 191 3.71 40.72 -7.59
CA ASP A 191 3.18 40.60 -8.95
C ASP A 191 1.88 39.79 -8.96
N THR A 192 1.00 40.13 -9.89
CA THR A 192 -0.21 39.35 -10.21
C THR A 192 0.17 38.01 -10.83
N ILE A 193 -0.07 36.91 -10.11
CA ILE A 193 0.18 35.54 -10.57
C ILE A 193 -1.12 34.76 -10.62
N PHE A 194 -1.42 34.19 -11.79
CA PHE A 194 -2.55 33.28 -11.96
C PHE A 194 -2.19 32.10 -12.87
N LEU A 195 -2.81 30.96 -12.57
CA LEU A 195 -2.68 29.73 -13.33
C LEU A 195 -3.94 29.51 -14.16
N MET A 196 -3.75 29.07 -15.40
CA MET A 196 -4.85 28.75 -16.31
C MET A 196 -4.72 27.33 -16.86
N LYS A 197 -5.86 26.63 -16.91
CA LYS A 197 -5.99 25.37 -17.66
C LYS A 197 -6.96 25.60 -18.81
N TYR A 198 -6.47 25.42 -20.02
CA TYR A 198 -7.17 25.80 -21.25
C TYR A 198 -7.52 27.30 -21.28
N ASP A 199 -8.79 27.65 -21.09
CA ASP A 199 -9.32 29.02 -21.11
C ASP A 199 -9.88 29.47 -19.75
N ARG A 200 -9.64 28.71 -18.68
CA ARG A 200 -10.18 28.96 -17.34
C ARG A 200 -9.09 29.16 -16.31
N PHE A 201 -9.32 30.07 -15.37
CA PHE A 201 -8.49 30.20 -14.17
C PHE A 201 -8.61 28.94 -13.33
N ILE A 202 -7.48 28.37 -12.92
CA ILE A 202 -7.42 27.24 -11.99
C ILE A 202 -6.89 27.65 -10.64
N ASP A 203 -6.10 28.72 -10.57
CA ASP A 203 -5.60 29.30 -9.33
C ASP A 203 -5.13 30.74 -9.55
N CYS A 204 -5.00 31.53 -8.49
CA CYS A 204 -4.42 32.87 -8.50
C CYS A 204 -3.99 33.32 -7.10
N ASN A 205 -2.98 34.18 -7.02
CA ASN A 205 -2.55 34.76 -5.75
C ASN A 205 -3.44 35.93 -5.31
N ASP A 206 -3.33 36.34 -4.06
CA ASP A 206 -4.17 37.41 -3.49
C ASP A 206 -3.97 38.77 -4.19
N THR A 207 -2.75 39.10 -4.64
CA THR A 207 -2.49 40.30 -5.46
C THR A 207 -3.32 40.32 -6.75
N THR A 208 -3.58 39.15 -7.34
CA THR A 208 -4.48 39.05 -8.51
C THR A 208 -5.92 39.43 -8.15
N LEU A 209 -6.39 39.00 -6.98
CA LEU A 209 -7.74 39.30 -6.50
C LEU A 209 -7.91 40.79 -6.22
N GLU A 210 -6.89 41.42 -5.62
CA GLU A 210 -6.83 42.86 -5.39
C GLU A 210 -6.84 43.63 -6.71
N MET A 211 -5.96 43.28 -7.65
CA MET A 211 -5.86 43.94 -8.96
C MET A 211 -7.15 43.85 -9.77
N PHE A 212 -7.82 42.69 -9.71
CA PHE A 212 -9.08 42.47 -10.43
C PHE A 212 -10.32 42.87 -9.64
N ALA A 213 -10.15 43.32 -8.39
CA ALA A 213 -11.22 43.70 -7.46
C ALA A 213 -12.34 42.65 -7.40
N CYS A 214 -11.97 41.38 -7.26
CA CYS A 214 -12.90 40.27 -7.18
C CYS A 214 -12.49 39.23 -6.15
N THR A 215 -13.43 38.39 -5.71
CA THR A 215 -13.11 37.28 -4.80
C THR A 215 -12.51 36.09 -5.57
N ARG A 216 -11.92 35.14 -4.83
CA ARG A 216 -11.40 33.90 -5.42
C ARG A 216 -12.51 33.08 -6.12
N ASP A 217 -13.69 32.99 -5.52
CA ASP A 217 -14.85 32.29 -6.11
C ASP A 217 -15.36 32.96 -7.40
N ASP A 218 -15.20 34.28 -7.51
CA ASP A 218 -15.59 35.04 -8.69
C ASP A 218 -14.72 34.76 -9.91
N ILE A 219 -13.48 34.31 -9.72
CA ILE A 219 -12.50 34.13 -10.79
C ILE A 219 -12.23 32.65 -11.10
N LEU A 220 -12.22 31.78 -10.09
CA LEU A 220 -11.92 30.37 -10.27
C LEU A 220 -12.91 29.70 -11.24
N ASN A 221 -12.36 28.88 -12.14
CA ASN A 221 -13.06 28.20 -13.22
C ASN A 221 -13.79 29.14 -14.20
N LYS A 222 -13.61 30.46 -14.12
CA LYS A 222 -14.18 31.41 -15.08
C LYS A 222 -13.19 31.68 -16.21
N THR A 223 -13.71 32.20 -17.32
CA THR A 223 -12.88 32.62 -18.45
C THR A 223 -12.58 34.12 -18.33
N PRO A 224 -11.35 34.57 -18.65
CA PRO A 224 -11.00 36.00 -18.60
C PRO A 224 -11.87 36.88 -19.52
N TYR A 225 -12.48 36.27 -20.55
CA TYR A 225 -13.17 36.96 -21.66
C TYR A 225 -14.51 37.61 -21.30
N HIS A 226 -15.10 37.28 -20.14
CA HIS A 226 -16.42 37.79 -19.78
C HIS A 226 -16.37 38.96 -18.80
N LYS A 227 -15.46 38.89 -17.82
CA LYS A 227 -15.40 39.86 -16.70
C LYS A 227 -14.23 40.84 -16.82
N PHE A 228 -13.12 40.46 -17.47
CA PHE A 228 -11.85 41.19 -17.36
C PHE A 228 -11.24 41.62 -18.72
N SER A 229 -11.88 41.26 -19.84
CA SER A 229 -11.49 41.74 -21.17
C SER A 229 -12.34 42.94 -21.58
N PRO A 230 -11.75 44.08 -21.98
CA PRO A 230 -12.52 45.20 -22.50
C PRO A 230 -13.26 44.81 -23.78
N THR A 231 -14.44 45.39 -23.97
CA THR A 231 -15.29 45.14 -25.15
C THR A 231 -14.77 45.82 -26.42
N SER A 232 -13.82 46.77 -26.30
CA SER A 232 -13.20 47.47 -27.42
C SER A 232 -11.79 48.00 -27.11
N ASN A 233 -10.95 48.11 -28.15
CA ASN A 233 -9.68 48.83 -28.15
C ASN A 233 -9.84 50.16 -28.91
N PRO A 234 -8.90 51.14 -28.77
CA PRO A 234 -8.94 52.42 -29.48
C PRO A 234 -8.99 52.32 -31.01
N THR A 235 -8.61 51.17 -31.59
CA THR A 235 -8.58 50.92 -33.04
C THR A 235 -9.72 50.00 -33.53
N GLY A 236 -10.77 49.81 -32.73
CA GLY A 236 -11.94 48.99 -33.07
C GLY A 236 -11.88 47.55 -32.51
N VAL A 237 -13.04 46.87 -32.58
CA VAL A 237 -13.31 45.54 -32.01
C VAL A 237 -12.32 44.51 -32.57
N ILE A 238 -11.46 43.93 -31.73
CA ILE A 238 -10.69 42.74 -32.10
C ILE A 238 -11.63 41.53 -31.95
N PRO A 239 -11.97 40.81 -33.03
CA PRO A 239 -12.86 39.67 -32.92
C PRO A 239 -12.20 38.58 -32.06
N ARG A 240 -12.92 38.08 -31.05
CA ARG A 240 -12.52 37.11 -30.00
C ARG A 240 -11.64 35.95 -30.48
N ARG A 241 -11.74 35.55 -31.77
CA ARG A 241 -10.94 34.50 -32.42
C ARG A 241 -9.47 34.85 -32.72
N ARG A 242 -9.11 36.13 -32.90
CA ARG A 242 -7.74 36.53 -33.32
C ARG A 242 -6.71 36.46 -32.18
N LEU A 243 -7.13 36.74 -30.94
CA LEU A 243 -6.27 36.68 -29.76
C LEU A 243 -5.77 35.23 -29.48
N TRP A 244 -6.65 34.25 -29.69
CA TRP A 244 -6.38 32.82 -29.44
C TRP A 244 -5.35 32.20 -30.39
N ARG A 245 -5.27 32.66 -31.65
CA ARG A 245 -4.23 32.19 -32.59
C ARG A 245 -2.83 32.63 -32.18
N ARG A 246 -2.70 33.73 -31.42
CA ARG A 246 -1.41 34.23 -30.92
C ARG A 246 -0.96 33.50 -29.65
N LEU A 247 -1.90 33.19 -28.74
CA LEU A 247 -1.59 32.48 -27.48
C LEU A 247 -1.36 30.97 -27.69
N LYS A 248 -2.12 30.30 -28.56
CA LYS A 248 -1.92 28.86 -28.86
C LYS A 248 -0.56 28.51 -29.50
N ARG A 249 0.18 29.48 -30.04
CA ARG A 249 1.51 29.26 -30.62
C ARG A 249 2.65 29.28 -29.59
N ARG A 250 2.37 29.61 -28.33
CA ARG A 250 3.35 29.68 -27.23
C ARG A 250 2.82 28.89 -26.02
N SER A 251 2.58 27.60 -26.22
CA SER A 251 2.26 26.67 -25.14
C SER A 251 3.48 26.54 -24.23
N THR A 252 3.25 26.76 -22.93
CA THR A 252 4.21 26.62 -21.82
C THR A 252 5.25 27.74 -21.73
N VAL A 253 4.86 28.87 -21.14
CA VAL A 253 5.79 29.85 -20.58
C VAL A 253 5.33 30.17 -19.16
N ASN A 254 6.18 29.86 -18.18
CA ASN A 254 6.16 30.52 -16.87
C ASN A 254 6.35 32.01 -17.15
N HIS A 255 5.27 32.79 -17.11
CA HIS A 255 5.36 34.23 -17.29
C HIS A 255 5.83 34.86 -15.98
N SER A 256 7.16 34.92 -15.77
CA SER A 256 7.77 36.05 -15.08
C SER A 256 7.84 37.19 -16.09
N PHE A 257 7.19 38.31 -15.79
CA PHE A 257 6.96 39.36 -16.79
C PHE A 257 8.25 40.13 -17.11
N SER A 258 8.71 40.00 -18.35
CA SER A 258 9.56 41.00 -19.02
C SER A 258 8.91 41.39 -20.34
N SER A 259 8.45 42.65 -20.39
CA SER A 259 7.94 43.47 -21.50
C SER A 259 7.90 42.84 -22.91
N GLY A 260 6.70 42.75 -23.52
CA GLY A 260 6.59 42.65 -24.99
C GLY A 260 5.52 41.72 -25.58
N SER A 261 4.37 41.47 -24.95
CA SER A 261 3.30 40.70 -25.61
C SER A 261 1.90 41.10 -25.18
N THR A 262 0.86 40.62 -25.87
CA THR A 262 -0.59 40.96 -25.74
C THR A 262 -1.17 41.07 -24.32
N VAL A 263 -0.47 40.59 -23.29
CA VAL A 263 -0.78 40.80 -21.86
C VAL A 263 -0.38 42.21 -21.38
N ASP A 264 0.60 42.87 -22.01
CA ASP A 264 0.96 44.29 -21.80
C ASP A 264 -0.24 45.22 -22.04
N TRP A 265 -1.19 44.83 -22.88
CA TRP A 265 -2.39 45.63 -23.09
C TRP A 265 -3.41 45.48 -21.95
N MET A 266 -3.54 44.28 -21.36
CA MET A 266 -4.33 44.11 -20.13
C MET A 266 -3.64 44.76 -18.92
N ALA A 267 -2.32 44.63 -18.79
CA ALA A 267 -1.55 45.29 -17.74
C ALA A 267 -1.62 46.83 -17.86
N ASN A 268 -1.44 47.40 -19.06
CA ASN A 268 -1.58 48.85 -19.29
C ASN A 268 -3.02 49.37 -19.09
N PHE A 269 -4.03 48.56 -19.39
CA PHE A 269 -5.44 48.93 -19.16
C PHE A 269 -5.78 48.99 -17.65
N PHE A 270 -5.19 48.11 -16.83
CA PHE A 270 -5.37 48.15 -15.37
C PHE A 270 -4.50 49.24 -14.70
N ILE A 271 -3.27 49.46 -15.16
CA ILE A 271 -2.40 50.56 -14.66
C ILE A 271 -3.09 51.93 -14.88
N GLN A 272 -3.75 52.14 -16.03
CA GLN A 272 -4.51 53.37 -16.30
C GLN A 272 -5.72 53.59 -15.36
N LYS A 273 -6.34 52.52 -14.86
CA LYS A 273 -7.46 52.63 -13.91
C LYS A 273 -7.02 52.96 -12.49
N SER A 274 -5.80 52.59 -12.09
CA SER A 274 -5.25 52.97 -10.78
C SER A 274 -4.86 54.45 -10.69
N ASN A 275 -4.41 55.05 -11.79
CA ASN A 275 -4.03 56.47 -11.87
C ASN A 275 -5.21 57.43 -12.14
N SER A 276 -6.45 56.94 -12.09
CA SER A 276 -7.66 57.75 -12.27
C SER A 276 -8.59 57.72 -11.05
N ILE A 277 -8.06 57.27 -9.90
CA ILE A 277 -8.65 57.47 -8.58
C ILE A 277 -7.71 58.41 -7.82
N ASP A 278 -7.83 59.70 -8.13
CA ASP A 278 -7.52 60.86 -7.28
C ASP A 278 -8.58 61.93 -7.60
#